data_AF-A0A1G3PF62-F1
#
_entry.id   AF-A0A1G3PF62-F1
#
_cell.length_a   1.000
_cell.length_b   1.000
_cell.length_c   1.000
_cell.angle_alpha   90.00
_cell.angle_beta   90.00
_cell.angle_gamma   90.00
#
_symmetry.space_group_name_H-M   'P 1'
#
loop_
_entity.id
_entity.type
_entity.pdbx_description
1 polymer ?
#
loop_
_entity_poly.entity_id
_entity_poly.type
_entity_poly.pdbx_seq_one_letter_code
_entity_poly.pdbx_strand_id
1 'polypeptide(L)'
;MTRTRGTLANQSGNILEQTVKTVFLQKKFEILPYNHWEKHRMLFGTELLLTNAPYTTIYNHPGHTEFLVLSKNYNLETRIECKWQQSAGSVDEKLPYLYLNCIESMPENQIIIILDGDGFKKGSKIWLENAVKNNKYCFAHDKKKIIEVFSLSEFIVWANKILR
;
A
#
# COMPACT_ATOMS: atom_id res chain seq x y z
N MET A 1 -19.67 20.62 18.36
CA MET A 1 -18.74 20.86 17.24
C MET A 1 -19.00 19.84 16.15
N THR A 2 -19.50 20.25 15.00
CA THR A 2 -19.87 19.39 13.87
C THR A 2 -18.60 18.91 13.14
N ARG A 3 -18.21 17.66 13.33
CA ARG A 3 -17.08 17.05 12.59
C ARG A 3 -17.48 16.92 11.11
N THR A 4 -16.72 17.55 10.23
CA THR A 4 -16.89 17.43 8.77
C THR A 4 -16.52 16.02 8.28
N ARG A 5 -17.24 15.50 7.28
CA ARG A 5 -17.02 14.14 6.72
C ARG A 5 -15.57 13.88 6.28
N GLY A 6 -14.86 14.90 5.76
CA GLY A 6 -13.45 14.79 5.38
C GLY A 6 -12.49 14.55 6.56
N THR A 7 -12.77 15.11 7.74
CA THR A 7 -11.93 14.93 8.94
C THR A 7 -12.03 13.49 9.46
N LEU A 8 -13.23 12.89 9.41
CA LEU A 8 -13.46 11.50 9.80
C LEU A 8 -12.78 10.52 8.82
N ALA A 9 -12.85 10.78 7.52
CA ALA A 9 -12.16 9.96 6.51
C ALA A 9 -10.63 9.93 6.73
N ASN A 10 -10.03 11.10 7.03
CA ASN A 10 -8.60 11.17 7.34
C ASN A 10 -8.24 10.46 8.66
N GLN A 11 -9.09 10.56 9.68
CA GLN A 11 -8.89 9.84 10.95
C GLN A 11 -8.96 8.32 10.76
N SER A 12 -9.92 7.81 9.99
CA SER A 12 -10.05 6.38 9.74
C SER A 12 -8.97 5.82 8.80
N GLY A 13 -8.53 6.58 7.79
CA GLY A 13 -7.37 6.23 6.98
C GLY A 13 -6.11 6.08 7.82
N ASN A 14 -5.90 7.00 8.77
CA ASN A 14 -4.81 6.88 9.75
C ASN A 14 -4.94 5.60 10.60
N ILE A 15 -6.14 5.16 11.01
CA ILE A 15 -6.31 3.92 11.78
C ILE A 15 -5.85 2.69 10.98
N LEU A 16 -6.18 2.62 9.69
CA LEU A 16 -5.73 1.53 8.81
C LEU A 16 -4.20 1.47 8.76
N GLU A 17 -3.55 2.61 8.50
CA GLU A 17 -2.09 2.73 8.50
C GLU A 17 -1.45 2.38 9.85
N GLN A 18 -2.04 2.82 10.97
CA GLN A 18 -1.54 2.47 12.31
C GLN A 18 -1.65 0.96 12.58
N THR A 19 -2.68 0.30 12.05
CA THR A 19 -2.82 -1.15 12.20
C THR A 19 -1.73 -1.88 11.41
N VAL A 20 -1.43 -1.44 10.19
CA VAL A 20 -0.30 -1.97 9.41
C VAL A 20 1.02 -1.80 10.18
N LYS A 21 1.29 -0.59 10.70
CA LYS A 21 2.47 -0.34 11.55
C LYS A 21 2.51 -1.28 12.76
N THR A 22 1.38 -1.47 13.44
CA THR A 22 1.29 -2.35 14.61
C THR A 22 1.62 -3.79 14.25
N VAL A 23 1.12 -4.30 13.12
CA VAL A 23 1.47 -5.65 12.64
C VAL A 23 2.97 -5.78 12.47
N PHE A 24 3.62 -4.86 11.77
CA PHE A 24 5.07 -4.90 11.56
C PHE A 24 5.89 -4.72 12.84
N LEU A 25 5.47 -3.84 13.76
CA LEU A 25 6.11 -3.71 15.09
C LEU A 25 6.07 -5.02 15.87
N GLN A 26 4.93 -5.72 15.88
CA GLN A 26 4.80 -7.03 16.54
C GLN A 26 5.69 -8.09 15.88
N LYS A 27 6.01 -7.93 14.60
CA LYS A 27 6.99 -8.75 13.86
C LYS A 27 8.43 -8.23 13.99
N LYS A 28 8.68 -7.28 14.89
CA LYS A 28 10.01 -6.71 15.21
C LYS A 28 10.66 -5.96 14.05
N PHE A 29 9.87 -5.44 13.12
CA PHE A 29 10.36 -4.51 12.11
C PHE A 29 10.60 -3.14 12.74
N GLU A 30 11.68 -2.49 12.32
CA GLU A 30 11.93 -1.09 12.65
C GLU A 30 11.11 -0.19 11.71
N ILE A 31 10.43 0.82 12.28
CA ILE A 31 9.59 1.73 11.50
C ILE A 31 10.23 3.11 11.49
N LEU A 32 10.51 3.63 10.29
CA LEU A 32 11.16 4.93 10.12
C LEU A 32 10.82 5.56 8.76
N PRO A 33 10.94 6.88 8.62
CA PRO A 33 10.79 7.54 7.32
C PRO A 33 11.85 7.07 6.31
N TYR A 34 11.45 6.86 5.05
CA TYR A 34 12.36 6.45 3.97
C TYR A 34 13.56 7.41 3.84
N ASN A 35 13.32 8.72 3.92
CA ASN A 35 14.39 9.71 3.78
C ASN A 35 15.43 9.66 4.92
N HIS A 36 15.03 9.21 6.10
CA HIS A 36 15.92 9.05 7.25
C HIS A 36 16.78 7.80 7.08
N TRP A 37 16.15 6.69 6.67
CA TRP A 37 16.84 5.47 6.30
C TRP A 37 17.84 5.70 5.17
N GLU A 38 17.43 6.36 4.11
CA GLU A 38 18.26 6.56 2.91
C GLU A 38 19.56 7.31 3.21
N LYS A 39 19.49 8.31 4.10
CA LYS A 39 20.67 9.10 4.52
C LYS A 39 21.60 8.35 5.47
N HIS A 40 21.09 7.34 6.19
CA HIS A 40 21.84 6.67 7.25
C HIS A 40 21.73 5.14 7.16
N ARG A 41 21.75 4.57 5.94
CA ARG A 41 21.49 3.13 5.71
C ARG A 41 22.34 2.19 6.59
N MET A 42 23.57 2.58 6.90
CA MET A 42 24.51 1.80 7.71
C MET A 42 24.11 1.70 9.19
N LEU A 43 23.18 2.52 9.68
CA LEU A 43 22.73 2.54 11.07
C LEU A 43 21.56 1.58 11.35
N PHE A 44 20.88 1.10 10.30
CA PHE A 44 19.64 0.37 10.43
C PHE A 44 19.81 -1.12 10.12
N GLY A 45 18.91 -1.93 10.69
CA GLY A 45 18.80 -3.35 10.39
C GLY A 45 18.27 -3.62 8.98
N THR A 46 17.95 -4.88 8.72
CA THR A 46 17.42 -5.32 7.42
C THR A 46 15.91 -5.56 7.41
N GLU A 47 15.25 -5.38 8.55
CA GLU A 47 13.82 -5.64 8.75
C GLU A 47 13.11 -4.31 9.02
N LEU A 48 12.72 -3.63 7.94
CA LEU A 48 12.29 -2.24 7.96
C LEU A 48 10.90 -2.08 7.34
N LEU A 49 10.06 -1.28 7.99
CA LEU A 49 8.86 -0.70 7.39
C LEU A 49 9.11 0.80 7.20
N LEU A 50 9.50 1.17 5.99
CA LEU A 50 9.80 2.54 5.64
C LEU A 50 8.51 3.30 5.33
N THR A 51 8.29 4.46 5.95
CA THR A 51 7.13 5.31 5.65
C THR A 51 7.46 6.35 4.59
N ASN A 52 6.45 6.78 3.83
CA ASN A 52 6.58 7.85 2.83
C ASN A 52 7.70 7.56 1.81
N ALA A 53 7.71 6.36 1.23
CA ALA A 53 8.74 5.98 0.26
C ALA A 53 8.44 6.60 -1.12
N PRO A 54 9.38 7.33 -1.71
CA PRO A 54 9.13 8.11 -2.92
C PRO A 54 9.01 7.24 -4.18
N TYR A 55 8.32 7.77 -5.18
CA TYR A 55 8.36 7.33 -6.57
C TYR A 55 7.91 8.49 -7.49
N THR A 56 8.15 8.38 -8.80
CA THR A 56 7.61 9.33 -9.78
C THR A 56 6.31 8.76 -10.34
N THR A 57 5.21 9.50 -10.28
CA THR A 57 3.89 9.01 -10.71
C THR A 57 3.77 8.91 -12.23
N ILE A 58 2.70 8.28 -12.72
CA ILE A 58 2.34 8.23 -14.15
C ILE A 58 2.11 9.62 -14.77
N TYR A 59 1.95 10.66 -13.94
CA TYR A 59 1.84 12.05 -14.38
C TYR A 59 3.16 12.82 -14.28
N ASN A 60 4.27 12.12 -14.04
CA ASN A 60 5.61 12.67 -13.96
C ASN A 60 5.79 13.75 -12.86
N HIS A 61 5.11 13.57 -11.72
CA HIS A 61 5.33 14.38 -10.52
C HIS A 61 5.76 13.49 -9.33
N PRO A 62 6.33 14.08 -8.26
CA PRO A 62 6.65 13.33 -7.06
C PRO A 62 5.40 12.68 -6.45
N GLY A 63 5.51 11.41 -6.09
CA GLY A 63 4.53 10.63 -5.35
C GLY A 63 5.21 9.89 -4.19
N HIS A 64 4.40 9.46 -3.23
CA HIS A 64 4.87 8.63 -2.13
C HIS A 64 3.87 7.51 -1.89
N THR A 65 4.38 6.33 -1.57
CA THR A 65 3.56 5.25 -1.03
C THR A 65 3.51 5.38 0.49
N GLU A 66 2.44 4.85 1.10
CA GLU A 66 2.34 4.87 2.56
C GLU A 66 3.49 4.06 3.19
N PHE A 67 3.79 2.87 2.65
CA PHE A 67 4.88 2.03 3.16
C PHE A 67 5.72 1.31 2.10
N LEU A 68 6.99 1.10 2.41
CA LEU A 68 7.89 0.17 1.74
C LEU A 68 8.47 -0.79 2.78
N VAL A 69 8.20 -2.08 2.61
CA VAL A 69 8.75 -3.16 3.42
C VAL A 69 10.07 -3.60 2.81
N LEU A 70 11.12 -3.59 3.61
CA LEU A 70 12.40 -4.22 3.29
C LEU A 70 12.64 -5.31 4.34
N SER A 71 12.84 -6.54 3.89
CA SER A 71 13.16 -7.67 4.75
C SER A 71 14.17 -8.57 4.07
N LYS A 72 15.32 -8.78 4.71
CA LYS A 72 16.27 -9.80 4.27
C LYS A 72 15.81 -11.19 4.71
N ASN A 73 15.26 -11.30 5.92
CA ASN A 73 14.84 -12.59 6.48
C ASN A 73 13.70 -13.24 5.69
N TYR A 74 12.77 -12.42 5.19
CA TYR A 74 11.60 -12.87 4.44
C TYR A 74 11.74 -12.66 2.93
N ASN A 75 12.88 -12.12 2.47
CA ASN A 75 13.13 -11.76 1.08
C ASN A 75 12.00 -10.88 0.51
N LEU A 76 11.66 -9.81 1.23
CA LEU A 76 10.61 -8.86 0.85
C LEU A 76 11.20 -7.51 0.46
N GLU A 77 10.72 -7.01 -0.67
CA GLU A 77 10.87 -5.64 -1.14
C GLU A 77 9.50 -5.26 -1.73
N THR A 78 8.61 -4.76 -0.88
CA THR A 78 7.17 -4.69 -1.17
C THR A 78 6.61 -3.34 -0.78
N ARG A 79 5.94 -2.65 -1.72
CA ARG A 79 5.15 -1.46 -1.39
C ARG A 79 3.78 -1.84 -0.82
N ILE A 80 3.28 -1.06 0.13
CA ILE A 80 1.94 -1.23 0.68
C ILE A 80 1.18 0.08 0.56
N GLU A 81 0.03 0.00 -0.09
CA GLU A 81 -0.90 1.10 -0.28
C GLU A 81 -2.15 0.86 0.56
N CYS A 82 -2.52 1.84 1.40
CA CYS A 82 -3.68 1.73 2.29
C CYS A 82 -4.82 2.63 1.78
N LYS A 83 -6.02 2.08 1.58
CA LYS A 83 -7.18 2.83 1.11
C LYS A 83 -8.43 2.42 1.90
N TRP A 84 -8.89 3.34 2.75
CA TRP A 84 -10.09 3.18 3.57
C TRP A 84 -11.24 4.06 3.05
N GLN A 85 -12.46 3.51 2.96
CA GLN A 85 -13.66 4.32 2.70
C GLN A 85 -14.84 3.80 3.52
N GLN A 86 -15.32 4.59 4.51
CA GLN A 86 -16.46 4.22 5.37
C GLN A 86 -17.83 4.51 4.76
N SER A 87 -17.93 5.55 3.92
CA SER A 87 -19.17 5.99 3.26
C SER A 87 -18.92 6.24 1.79
N ALA A 88 -19.96 6.13 0.96
CA ALA A 88 -19.87 6.46 -0.46
C ALA A 88 -19.19 7.83 -0.68
N GLY A 89 -18.23 7.85 -1.60
CA GLY A 89 -17.38 8.99 -1.89
C GLY A 89 -16.52 8.69 -3.11
N SER A 90 -15.64 9.63 -3.46
CA SER A 90 -14.80 9.55 -4.67
C SER A 90 -13.43 8.89 -4.45
N VAL A 91 -13.19 8.22 -3.31
CA VAL A 91 -11.94 7.46 -3.14
C VAL A 91 -11.86 6.33 -4.16
N ASP A 92 -13.01 5.73 -4.47
CA ASP A 92 -13.11 4.62 -5.41
C ASP A 92 -12.78 5.03 -6.86
N GLU A 93 -13.05 6.28 -7.24
CA GLU A 93 -12.68 6.86 -8.54
C GLU A 93 -11.17 6.98 -8.74
N LYS A 94 -10.38 6.93 -7.66
CA LYS A 94 -8.91 7.00 -7.69
C LYS A 94 -8.25 5.63 -7.82
N LEU A 95 -8.99 4.54 -7.71
CA LEU A 95 -8.43 3.18 -7.81
C LEU A 95 -7.75 2.90 -9.16
N PRO A 96 -8.25 3.40 -10.32
CA PRO A 96 -7.53 3.27 -11.58
C PRO A 96 -6.19 4.00 -11.58
N TYR A 97 -6.14 5.21 -11.02
CA TYR A 97 -4.88 5.95 -10.88
C TYR A 97 -3.87 5.20 -10.01
N LEU A 98 -4.32 4.66 -8.86
CA LEU A 98 -3.48 3.81 -8.00
C LEU A 98 -2.93 2.61 -8.79
N TYR A 99 -3.82 1.86 -9.43
CA TYR A 99 -3.45 0.66 -10.18
C TYR A 99 -2.42 0.95 -11.29
N LEU A 100 -2.64 2.02 -12.08
CA LEU A 100 -1.71 2.43 -13.13
C LEU A 100 -0.34 2.81 -12.56
N ASN A 101 -0.28 3.52 -11.43
CA ASN A 101 1.00 3.78 -10.75
C ASN A 101 1.68 2.48 -10.28
N CYS A 102 0.92 1.50 -9.80
CA CYS A 102 1.48 0.21 -9.41
C CYS A 102 2.12 -0.52 -10.60
N ILE A 103 1.49 -0.50 -11.77
CA ILE A 103 1.98 -1.23 -12.95
C ILE A 103 3.10 -0.50 -13.71
N GLU A 104 3.04 0.83 -13.80
CA GLU A 104 3.94 1.63 -14.65
C GLU A 104 5.06 2.34 -13.88
N SER A 105 4.80 2.78 -12.64
CA SER A 105 5.61 3.81 -11.98
C SER A 105 6.33 3.38 -10.71
N MET A 106 5.70 2.53 -9.88
CA MET A 106 6.33 2.07 -8.65
C MET A 106 7.55 1.19 -8.97
N PRO A 107 8.73 1.40 -8.37
CA PRO A 107 9.94 0.64 -8.71
C PRO A 107 9.86 -0.86 -8.40
N GLU A 108 9.26 -1.20 -7.26
CA GLU A 108 9.23 -2.53 -6.67
C GLU A 108 8.25 -3.43 -7.42
N ASN A 109 8.60 -4.71 -7.54
CA ASN A 109 7.77 -5.65 -8.31
C ASN A 109 6.59 -6.17 -7.49
N GLN A 110 6.71 -6.24 -6.17
CA GLN A 110 5.65 -6.68 -5.28
C GLN A 110 4.95 -5.47 -4.67
N ILE A 111 3.63 -5.47 -4.75
CA ILE A 111 2.78 -4.38 -4.27
C ILE A 111 1.57 -5.00 -3.59
N ILE A 112 1.25 -4.53 -2.39
CA ILE A 112 0.03 -4.89 -1.67
C ILE A 112 -0.86 -3.65 -1.61
N ILE A 113 -2.12 -3.81 -2.00
CA ILE A 113 -3.15 -2.78 -1.84
C ILE A 113 -4.11 -3.27 -0.75
N ILE A 114 -4.15 -2.58 0.38
CA ILE A 114 -5.11 -2.85 1.45
C ILE A 114 -6.32 -1.94 1.24
N LEU A 115 -7.45 -2.54 0.88
CA LEU A 115 -8.71 -1.90 0.58
C LEU A 115 -9.77 -2.33 1.60
N ASP A 116 -10.25 -1.42 2.44
CA ASP A 116 -11.21 -1.74 3.50
C ASP A 116 -12.25 -0.63 3.78
N GLY A 117 -13.31 -0.98 4.49
CA GLY A 117 -14.48 -0.16 4.77
C GLY A 117 -15.63 -0.40 3.79
N ASP A 118 -16.85 -0.15 4.27
CA ASP A 118 -18.09 -0.48 3.54
C ASP A 118 -18.53 0.58 2.51
N GLY A 119 -17.76 1.64 2.34
CA GLY A 119 -18.10 2.78 1.50
C GLY A 119 -17.66 2.63 0.04
N PHE A 120 -16.83 1.64 -0.31
CA PHE A 120 -16.44 1.41 -1.70
C PHE A 120 -17.62 0.89 -2.51
N LYS A 121 -17.86 1.48 -3.70
CA LYS A 121 -18.84 0.93 -4.62
C LYS A 121 -18.39 -0.47 -5.05
N LYS A 122 -19.32 -1.44 -5.03
CA LYS A 122 -19.06 -2.84 -5.41
C LYS A 122 -18.35 -2.96 -6.75
N GLY A 123 -18.77 -2.15 -7.74
CA GLY A 123 -18.17 -2.14 -9.08
C GLY A 123 -16.70 -1.74 -9.08
N SER A 124 -16.29 -0.80 -8.23
CA SER A 124 -14.91 -0.29 -8.16
C SER A 124 -13.96 -1.32 -7.55
N LYS A 125 -14.40 -2.04 -6.49
CA LYS A 125 -13.63 -3.15 -5.91
C LYS A 125 -13.47 -4.30 -6.91
N ILE A 126 -14.56 -4.74 -7.52
CA ILE A 126 -14.54 -5.79 -8.56
C ILE A 126 -13.65 -5.39 -9.74
N TRP A 127 -13.69 -4.12 -10.15
CA TRP A 127 -12.85 -3.61 -11.22
C TRP A 127 -11.37 -3.74 -10.87
N LEU A 128 -10.95 -3.34 -9.67
CA LEU A 128 -9.55 -3.42 -9.24
C LEU A 128 -9.08 -4.87 -9.16
N GLU A 129 -9.86 -5.75 -8.52
CA GLU A 129 -9.57 -7.18 -8.42
C GLU A 129 -9.40 -7.82 -9.81
N ASN A 130 -10.30 -7.50 -10.75
CA ASN A 130 -10.21 -7.98 -12.13
C ASN A 130 -9.03 -7.37 -12.89
N ALA A 131 -8.70 -6.10 -12.66
CA ALA A 131 -7.55 -5.45 -13.29
C ALA A 131 -6.25 -6.15 -12.88
N VAL A 132 -6.07 -6.37 -11.57
CA VAL A 132 -4.94 -7.12 -11.00
C VAL A 132 -4.91 -8.56 -11.52
N LYS A 133 -6.01 -9.30 -11.42
CA LYS A 133 -6.08 -10.72 -11.83
C LYS A 133 -5.73 -10.93 -13.30
N ASN A 134 -6.18 -10.02 -14.17
CA ASN A 134 -6.01 -10.16 -15.61
C ASN A 134 -4.81 -9.37 -16.15
N ASN A 135 -3.98 -8.76 -15.28
CA ASN A 135 -2.90 -7.84 -15.66
C ASN A 135 -3.36 -6.80 -16.69
N LYS A 136 -4.51 -6.18 -16.43
CA LYS A 136 -5.15 -5.25 -17.35
C LYS A 136 -4.20 -4.08 -17.65
N TYR A 137 -4.08 -3.72 -18.93
CA TYR A 137 -3.15 -2.67 -19.42
C TYR A 137 -1.66 -3.02 -19.34
N CYS A 138 -1.27 -4.20 -18.86
CA CYS A 138 0.09 -4.68 -19.00
C CYS A 138 0.29 -5.35 -20.38
N PHE A 139 1.46 -5.14 -20.98
CA PHE A 139 1.90 -5.75 -22.22
C PHE A 139 2.86 -6.91 -21.97
N ALA A 140 3.03 -7.79 -22.97
CA ALA A 140 3.86 -9.00 -22.85
C ALA A 140 5.34 -8.73 -22.55
N HIS A 141 5.83 -7.52 -22.81
CA HIS A 141 7.20 -7.10 -22.54
C HIS A 141 7.37 -6.36 -21.20
N ASP A 142 6.28 -6.09 -20.48
CA ASP A 142 6.34 -5.36 -19.22
C ASP A 142 6.95 -6.23 -18.12
N LYS A 143 7.71 -5.60 -17.24
CA LYS A 143 8.25 -6.24 -16.04
C LYS A 143 7.08 -6.76 -15.22
N LYS A 144 7.03 -8.07 -14.96
CA LYS A 144 5.91 -8.70 -14.25
C LYS A 144 5.79 -8.15 -12.84
N LYS A 145 4.78 -7.31 -12.61
CA LYS A 145 4.33 -6.91 -11.28
C LYS A 145 3.54 -8.04 -10.63
N ILE A 146 3.66 -8.14 -9.32
CA ILE A 146 2.85 -9.00 -8.46
C ILE A 146 2.07 -8.04 -7.56
N ILE A 147 0.79 -7.89 -7.84
CA ILE A 147 -0.09 -7.00 -7.07
C ILE A 147 -1.09 -7.89 -6.32
N GLU A 148 -1.18 -7.72 -5.01
CA GLU A 148 -2.15 -8.38 -4.16
C GLU A 148 -3.13 -7.34 -3.60
N VAL A 149 -4.42 -7.67 -3.57
CA VAL A 149 -5.46 -6.80 -3.00
C VAL A 149 -6.06 -7.51 -1.80
N PHE A 150 -6.00 -6.88 -0.64
CA PHE A 150 -6.47 -7.45 0.62
C PHE A 150 -7.44 -6.50 1.32
N SER A 151 -8.42 -7.06 2.02
CA SER A 151 -8.99 -6.43 3.22
C SER A 151 -7.97 -6.42 4.36
N LEU A 152 -8.22 -5.67 5.43
CA LEU A 152 -7.34 -5.66 6.60
C LEU A 152 -7.20 -7.04 7.23
N SER A 153 -8.29 -7.82 7.28
CA SER A 153 -8.27 -9.17 7.83
C SER A 153 -7.42 -10.12 6.98
N GLU A 154 -7.54 -10.07 5.65
CA GLU A 154 -6.71 -10.84 4.72
C GLU A 154 -5.24 -10.44 4.83
N PHE A 155 -4.94 -9.15 4.98
CA PHE A 155 -3.57 -8.67 5.20
C PHE A 155 -2.98 -9.23 6.51
N ILE A 156 -3.74 -9.26 7.60
CA ILE A 156 -3.27 -9.83 8.87
C ILE A 156 -2.98 -11.34 8.72
N VAL A 157 -3.83 -12.07 8.00
CA VAL A 157 -3.61 -13.49 7.70
C VAL A 157 -2.34 -13.69 6.88
N TRP A 158 -2.15 -12.87 5.83
CA TRP A 158 -0.94 -12.85 5.02
C TRP A 158 0.30 -12.59 5.88
N ALA A 159 0.28 -11.54 6.72
CA ALA A 159 1.40 -11.17 7.56
C ALA A 159 1.77 -12.28 8.54
N ASN A 160 0.79 -12.97 9.13
CA ASN A 160 1.04 -14.10 10.02
C ASN A 160 1.55 -15.36 9.30
N LYS A 161 1.29 -15.48 8.01
CA LYS A 161 1.80 -16.58 7.19
C LYS A 161 3.24 -16.32 6.73
N ILE A 162 3.52 -15.09 6.29
CA ILE A 162 4.79 -14.73 5.65
C ILE A 162 5.83 -14.26 6.66
N LEU A 163 5.45 -13.44 7.64
CA LEU A 163 6.33 -12.85 8.65
C LEU A 163 6.31 -13.72 9.93
N ARG A 164 6.98 -14.87 9.88
CA ARG A 164 7.03 -15.84 10.99
C ARG A 164 8.35 -15.81 11.74
#